data_AF-A0A415E6A7-F1
#
_entry.id   AF-A0A415E6A7-F1
#
_cell.length_a   1.000
_cell.length_b   1.000
_cell.length_c   1.000
_cell.angle_alpha   90.00
_cell.angle_beta   90.00
_cell.angle_gamma   90.00
#
_symmetry.space_group_name_H-M   'P 1'
#
loop_
_entity.id
_entity.type
_entity.pdbx_description
1 polymer ?
#
loop_
_entity_poly.entity_id
_entity_poly.type
_entity_poly.pdbx_seq_one_letter_code
_entity_poly.pdbx_strand_id
1 'polypeptide(L)'
;MLIVLTAILITLILLICGDKGSKSILSTAMNAGLLLLAVFLIYRGLDPILITVAACILIACITLFIPEEANIKSKTALLSVILVILVVVPFVYSIAGRASIQGFTSEQYEITDSNGYTRNIGIDMLSLQISVMIIALIGAVTDIAVAITSSIYEIRSSNENISKAQLLTSAFSVSKAVLSTSIHTIFYIYIAEYMTLMIQYAGEYSFVKLINSKSFCQEFISISISGIGCCLVVPVSALLMTWVLERKRAQTVRDI
;
A
#
# COMPACT_ATOMS: atom_id res chain seq x y z
N MET A 1 27.70 3.34 9.40
CA MET A 1 26.79 4.27 8.72
C MET A 1 25.32 3.86 8.87
N LEU A 2 24.92 2.64 8.48
CA LEU A 2 23.53 2.16 8.59
C LEU A 2 22.97 2.26 10.03
N ILE A 3 23.69 1.71 11.02
CA ILE A 3 23.29 1.75 12.44
C ILE A 3 23.07 3.19 12.92
N VAL A 4 23.93 4.13 12.50
CA VAL A 4 23.82 5.54 12.89
C VAL A 4 22.56 6.17 12.29
N LEU A 5 22.28 5.93 11.00
CA LEU A 5 21.07 6.43 10.34
C LEU A 5 19.80 5.85 10.97
N THR A 6 19.79 4.53 11.23
CA THR A 6 18.66 3.87 11.90
C THR A 6 18.46 4.41 13.32
N ALA A 7 19.54 4.63 14.09
CA ALA A 7 19.46 5.21 15.42
C ALA A 7 18.90 6.63 15.39
N ILE A 8 19.34 7.47 14.44
CA ILE A 8 18.81 8.84 14.25
C ILE A 8 17.31 8.78 13.93
N LEU A 9 16.91 7.93 12.99
CA LEU A 9 15.51 7.78 12.60
C LEU A 9 14.62 7.34 13.77
N ILE A 10 15.03 6.28 14.49
CA ILE A 10 14.29 5.77 15.65
C ILE A 10 14.19 6.85 16.73
N THR A 11 15.29 7.56 17.00
CA THR A 11 15.31 8.64 18.00
C THR A 11 14.33 9.75 17.62
N LEU A 12 14.32 10.19 16.37
CA LEU A 12 13.39 11.23 15.89
C LEU A 12 11.93 10.77 15.98
N ILE A 13 11.62 9.53 15.60
CA ILE A 13 10.26 8.98 15.70
C ILE A 13 9.81 8.95 17.17
N LEU A 14 10.67 8.50 18.08
CA LEU A 14 10.33 8.45 19.51
C LEU A 14 10.16 9.85 20.11
N LEU A 15 11.01 10.81 19.71
CA LEU A 15 10.92 12.19 20.19
C LEU A 15 9.64 12.91 19.72
N ILE A 16 9.22 12.69 18.46
CA ILE A 16 8.07 13.40 17.88
C ILE A 16 6.76 12.69 18.19
N CYS A 17 6.73 11.36 18.06
CA CYS A 17 5.49 10.57 18.12
C CYS A 17 5.25 9.92 19.49
N GLY A 18 6.22 9.96 20.42
CA GLY A 18 6.12 9.37 21.75
C GLY A 18 5.70 7.89 21.73
N ASP A 19 4.75 7.53 22.60
CA ASP A 19 4.23 6.16 22.70
C ASP A 19 3.65 5.64 21.39
N LYS A 20 2.96 6.48 20.61
CA LYS A 20 2.46 6.10 19.29
C LYS A 20 3.59 5.78 18.33
N GLY A 21 4.70 6.52 18.43
CA GLY A 21 5.93 6.25 17.68
C GLY A 21 6.51 4.88 17.98
N SER A 22 6.60 4.52 19.27
CA SER A 22 7.08 3.20 19.69
C SER A 22 6.23 2.05 19.14
N LYS A 23 4.89 2.19 19.18
CA LYS A 23 3.94 1.23 18.62
C LYS A 23 4.08 1.10 17.09
N SER A 24 4.31 2.22 16.39
CA SER A 24 4.55 2.24 14.94
C SER A 24 5.85 1.54 14.55
N ILE A 25 6.93 1.74 15.31
CA ILE A 25 8.21 1.03 15.11
C ILE A 25 8.02 -0.47 15.30
N LEU A 26 7.34 -0.89 16.37
CA LEU A 26 7.05 -2.30 16.64
C LEU A 26 6.21 -2.92 15.50
N SER A 27 5.15 -2.23 15.07
CA SER A 27 4.32 -2.66 13.94
C SER A 27 5.14 -2.83 12.66
N THR A 28 6.03 -1.86 12.37
CA THR A 28 6.90 -1.92 11.19
C THR A 28 7.86 -3.10 11.25
N ALA A 29 8.46 -3.37 12.41
CA ALA A 29 9.34 -4.52 12.60
C ALA A 29 8.60 -5.86 12.44
N MET A 30 7.37 -5.97 12.97
CA MET A 30 6.53 -7.15 12.79
C MET A 30 6.14 -7.37 11.32
N ASN A 31 5.76 -6.30 10.62
CA ASN A 31 5.46 -6.35 9.18
C ASN A 31 6.68 -6.77 8.36
N ALA A 32 7.87 -6.25 8.68
CA ALA A 32 9.11 -6.67 8.04
C ALA A 32 9.40 -8.16 8.27
N GLY A 33 9.25 -8.65 9.50
CA GLY A 33 9.39 -10.07 9.82
C GLY A 33 8.39 -10.96 9.07
N LEU A 34 7.15 -10.50 8.94
CA LEU A 34 6.09 -11.20 8.21
C LEU A 34 6.34 -11.23 6.69
N LEU A 35 6.84 -10.14 6.11
CA LEU A 35 7.27 -10.11 4.71
C LEU A 35 8.45 -11.06 4.47
N LEU A 36 9.45 -11.08 5.36
CA LEU A 36 10.57 -12.03 5.27
C LEU A 36 10.09 -13.48 5.38
N LEU A 37 9.12 -13.76 6.26
CA LEU A 37 8.49 -15.07 6.35
C LEU A 37 7.74 -15.44 5.06
N ALA A 38 6.99 -14.50 4.48
CA ALA A 38 6.30 -14.71 3.21
C ALA A 38 7.29 -15.06 2.08
N VAL A 39 8.39 -14.31 1.95
CA VAL A 39 9.46 -14.60 1.00
C VAL A 39 10.06 -15.99 1.23
N PHE A 40 10.31 -16.38 2.49
CA PHE A 40 10.81 -17.72 2.82
C PHE A 40 9.83 -18.84 2.46
N LEU A 41 8.52 -18.64 2.69
CA LEU A 41 7.49 -19.61 2.34
C LEU A 41 7.35 -19.77 0.81
N ILE A 42 7.43 -18.66 0.07
CA ILE A 42 7.45 -18.67 -1.39
C ILE A 42 8.68 -19.42 -1.91
N TYR A 43 9.86 -19.16 -1.32
CA TYR A 43 11.08 -19.89 -1.61
C TYR A 43 10.96 -21.40 -1.36
N ARG A 44 10.17 -21.83 -0.36
CA ARG A 44 9.87 -23.24 -0.09
C ARG A 44 8.94 -23.89 -1.12
N GLY A 45 8.48 -23.15 -2.13
CA GLY A 45 7.64 -23.64 -3.22
C GLY A 45 6.13 -23.49 -2.97
N LEU A 46 5.72 -22.70 -1.97
CA LEU A 46 4.31 -22.36 -1.77
C LEU A 46 3.86 -21.32 -2.82
N ASP A 47 2.56 -21.33 -3.13
CA ASP A 47 1.98 -20.42 -4.11
C ASP A 47 2.22 -18.94 -3.74
N PRO A 48 2.89 -18.15 -4.62
CA PRO A 48 3.23 -16.77 -4.33
C PRO A 48 2.02 -15.90 -4.00
N ILE A 49 0.95 -16.03 -4.78
CA ILE A 49 -0.23 -15.17 -4.67
C ILE A 49 -0.95 -15.43 -3.34
N LEU A 50 -1.18 -16.70 -3.01
CA LEU A 50 -1.87 -17.08 -1.78
C LEU A 50 -1.10 -16.61 -0.54
N ILE A 51 0.22 -16.86 -0.49
CA ILE A 51 1.07 -16.44 0.63
C ILE A 51 1.08 -14.92 0.76
N THR A 52 1.21 -14.21 -0.36
CA THR A 52 1.22 -12.76 -0.35
C THR A 52 -0.13 -12.17 0.08
N VAL A 53 -1.26 -12.68 -0.40
CA VAL A 53 -2.58 -12.20 0.05
C VAL A 53 -2.76 -12.42 1.55
N ALA A 54 -2.36 -13.59 2.06
CA ALA A 54 -2.43 -13.89 3.49
C ALA A 54 -1.51 -12.95 4.32
N ALA A 55 -0.27 -12.76 3.89
CA ALA A 55 0.67 -11.85 4.53
C ALA A 55 0.15 -10.40 4.52
N CYS A 56 -0.38 -9.95 3.39
CA CYS A 56 -0.99 -8.64 3.22
C CYS A 56 -2.15 -8.40 4.20
N ILE A 57 -3.08 -9.35 4.35
CA ILE A 57 -4.19 -9.24 5.33
C ILE A 57 -3.64 -9.10 6.75
N LEU A 58 -2.63 -9.90 7.11
CA LEU A 58 -2.00 -9.83 8.42
C LEU A 58 -1.25 -8.51 8.64
N ILE A 59 -0.53 -8.02 7.63
CA ILE A 59 0.16 -6.72 7.64
C ILE A 59 -0.86 -5.61 7.88
N ALA A 60 -1.98 -5.60 7.14
CA ALA A 60 -3.03 -4.61 7.34
C ALA A 60 -3.59 -4.64 8.78
N CYS A 61 -3.83 -5.83 9.33
CA CYS A 61 -4.25 -5.98 10.73
C CYS A 61 -3.22 -5.41 11.71
N ILE A 62 -1.94 -5.75 11.57
CA ILE A 62 -0.86 -5.29 12.45
C ILE A 62 -0.75 -3.75 12.38
N THR A 63 -0.67 -3.20 11.17
CA THR A 63 -0.58 -1.75 10.91
C THR A 63 -1.77 -0.97 11.47
N LEU A 64 -2.97 -1.55 11.43
CA LEU A 64 -4.19 -0.87 11.87
C LEU A 64 -4.47 -0.98 13.37
N PHE A 65 -4.15 -2.11 14.00
CA PHE A 65 -4.56 -2.36 15.40
C PHE A 65 -3.49 -2.01 16.42
N ILE A 66 -2.20 -2.12 16.08
CA ILE A 66 -1.12 -1.85 17.04
C ILE A 66 -1.01 -0.33 17.32
N PRO A 67 -0.90 0.56 16.33
CA PRO A 67 -0.65 1.99 16.58
C PRO A 67 -1.90 2.77 17.02
N GLU A 68 -3.06 2.51 16.41
CA GLU A 68 -4.31 3.29 16.58
C GLU A 68 -5.20 2.79 17.75
N GLU A 69 -4.81 1.68 18.39
CA GLU A 69 -5.64 0.90 19.33
C GLU A 69 -6.93 0.38 18.66
N ALA A 70 -7.58 -0.65 19.20
CA ALA A 70 -8.67 -1.36 18.52
C ALA A 70 -10.00 -0.58 18.47
N ASN A 71 -9.98 0.55 17.76
CA ASN A 71 -11.02 1.55 17.72
C ASN A 71 -11.88 1.46 16.44
N ILE A 72 -12.93 2.27 16.39
CA ILE A 72 -13.85 2.32 15.24
C ILE A 72 -13.15 2.76 13.95
N LYS A 73 -12.09 3.58 14.08
CA LYS A 73 -11.22 4.01 12.97
C LYS A 73 -10.56 2.79 12.31
N SER A 74 -9.75 2.04 13.07
CA SER A 74 -9.02 0.86 12.59
C SER A 74 -9.93 -0.22 12.01
N LYS A 75 -11.06 -0.50 12.66
CA LYS A 75 -12.03 -1.49 12.16
C LYS A 75 -12.64 -1.07 10.83
N THR A 76 -13.00 0.20 10.69
CA THR A 76 -13.58 0.72 9.46
C THR A 76 -12.54 0.80 8.35
N ALA A 77 -11.31 1.23 8.66
CA ALA A 77 -10.19 1.25 7.73
C ALA A 77 -9.89 -0.16 7.20
N LEU A 78 -9.82 -1.16 8.08
CA LEU A 78 -9.59 -2.55 7.68
C LEU A 78 -10.68 -3.06 6.73
N LEU A 79 -11.95 -2.76 7.05
CA LEU A 79 -13.07 -3.16 6.19
C LEU A 79 -12.97 -2.50 4.80
N SER A 80 -12.61 -1.22 4.74
CA SER A 80 -12.38 -0.52 3.47
C SER A 80 -11.26 -1.16 2.66
N VAL A 81 -10.13 -1.47 3.30
CA VAL A 81 -8.97 -2.11 2.68
C VAL A 81 -9.37 -3.47 2.11
N ILE A 82 -10.08 -4.30 2.88
CA ILE A 82 -10.54 -5.62 2.43
C ILE A 82 -11.46 -5.50 1.21
N LEU A 83 -12.44 -4.59 1.22
CA LEU A 83 -13.35 -4.41 0.09
C LEU A 83 -12.61 -3.98 -1.18
N VAL A 84 -11.62 -3.08 -1.06
CA VAL A 84 -10.83 -2.63 -2.20
C VAL A 84 -9.94 -3.77 -2.73
N ILE A 85 -9.29 -4.52 -1.84
CA ILE A 85 -8.44 -5.66 -2.22
C ILE A 85 -9.26 -6.73 -2.97
N LEU A 86 -10.48 -7.02 -2.51
CA LEU A 86 -11.36 -7.99 -3.17
C LEU A 86 -11.70 -7.60 -4.62
N VAL A 87 -11.68 -6.32 -4.94
CA VAL A 87 -11.93 -5.82 -6.31
C VAL A 87 -10.64 -5.71 -7.11
N VAL A 88 -9.57 -5.17 -6.50
CA VAL A 88 -8.34 -4.85 -7.20
C VAL A 88 -7.48 -6.10 -7.46
N VAL A 89 -7.38 -7.05 -6.53
CA VAL A 89 -6.55 -8.25 -6.74
C VAL A 89 -7.00 -9.08 -7.96
N PRO A 90 -8.29 -9.40 -8.16
CA PRO A 90 -8.74 -10.06 -9.39
C PRO A 90 -8.49 -9.23 -10.65
N PHE A 91 -8.60 -7.91 -10.55
CA PHE A 91 -8.31 -7.00 -11.65
C PHE A 91 -6.83 -7.03 -12.04
N VAL A 92 -5.92 -7.02 -11.06
CA VAL A 92 -4.47 -7.17 -11.27
C VAL A 92 -4.16 -8.49 -11.96
N TYR A 93 -4.75 -9.60 -11.48
CA TYR A 93 -4.55 -10.92 -12.09
C TYR A 93 -4.96 -10.94 -13.57
N SER A 94 -6.09 -10.33 -13.91
CA SER A 94 -6.60 -10.23 -15.29
C SER A 94 -5.70 -9.39 -16.20
N ILE A 95 -5.16 -8.28 -15.70
CA ILE A 95 -4.25 -7.42 -16.47
C ILE A 95 -2.87 -8.05 -16.63
N ALA A 96 -2.31 -8.58 -15.54
CA ALA A 96 -0.96 -9.15 -15.54
C ALA A 96 -0.85 -10.33 -16.53
N GLY A 97 -1.88 -11.18 -16.61
CA GLY A 97 -1.94 -12.26 -17.60
C GLY A 97 -1.98 -11.79 -19.05
N ARG A 98 -2.49 -10.58 -19.33
CA ARG A 98 -2.56 -10.00 -20.69
C ARG A 98 -1.33 -9.19 -21.05
N ALA A 99 -0.68 -8.57 -20.07
CA ALA A 99 0.45 -7.67 -20.28
C ALA A 99 1.80 -8.40 -20.46
N SER A 100 1.82 -9.74 -20.48
CA SER A 100 3.04 -10.55 -20.63
C SER A 100 4.16 -10.14 -19.67
N ILE A 101 3.77 -9.77 -18.44
CA ILE A 101 4.68 -9.26 -17.42
C ILE A 101 5.58 -10.41 -16.96
N GLN A 102 6.89 -10.20 -16.95
CA GLN A 102 7.87 -11.19 -16.52
C GLN A 102 8.59 -10.68 -15.27
N GLY A 103 8.89 -11.57 -14.31
CA GLY A 103 9.44 -11.19 -13.00
C GLY A 103 10.76 -10.41 -13.11
N PHE A 104 11.73 -10.92 -13.87
CA PHE A 104 13.00 -10.22 -14.10
C PHE A 104 13.01 -9.48 -15.44
N THR A 105 13.42 -8.21 -15.41
CA THR A 105 13.61 -7.43 -16.64
C THR A 105 15.05 -7.55 -17.14
N SER A 106 15.28 -7.31 -18.44
CA SER A 106 16.62 -7.37 -19.07
C SER A 106 17.66 -6.47 -18.40
N GLU A 107 17.22 -5.42 -17.71
CA GLU A 107 18.08 -4.44 -17.04
C GLU A 107 18.47 -4.89 -15.61
N GLN A 108 17.74 -5.84 -15.02
CA GLN A 108 18.13 -6.53 -13.79
C GLN A 108 19.12 -7.68 -14.04
N TYR A 109 19.53 -7.92 -15.30
CA TYR A 109 20.55 -8.91 -15.66
C TYR A 109 21.94 -8.42 -15.23
N GLU A 110 22.23 -8.52 -13.94
CA GLU A 110 23.53 -9.02 -13.51
C GLU A 110 23.43 -10.45 -12.99
N ILE A 111 22.24 -11.00 -12.74
CA ILE A 111 22.04 -12.40 -12.31
C ILE A 111 22.46 -13.35 -13.43
N THR A 112 23.68 -13.86 -13.32
CA THR A 112 24.32 -14.74 -14.29
C THR A 112 24.81 -15.98 -13.54
N ASP A 113 24.86 -17.16 -14.15
CA ASP A 113 25.37 -18.34 -13.44
C ASP A 113 26.83 -18.11 -12.92
N SER A 114 27.56 -17.14 -13.50
CA SER A 114 28.88 -16.67 -13.08
C SER A 114 28.94 -15.88 -11.77
N ASN A 115 27.84 -15.31 -11.27
CA ASN A 115 27.78 -14.68 -9.93
C ASN A 115 27.02 -15.53 -8.90
N GLY A 116 26.82 -16.81 -9.19
CA GLY A 116 26.31 -17.81 -8.25
C GLY A 116 24.78 -17.87 -8.13
N TYR A 117 24.05 -17.15 -8.99
CA TYR A 117 22.58 -17.15 -8.99
C TYR A 117 22.02 -17.93 -10.17
N THR A 118 21.06 -18.82 -9.91
CA THR A 118 20.36 -19.59 -10.95
C THR A 118 19.20 -18.78 -11.53
N ARG A 119 19.15 -18.65 -12.86
CA ARG A 119 18.08 -17.93 -13.58
C ARG A 119 16.68 -18.53 -13.42
N ASN A 120 16.60 -19.83 -13.12
CA ASN A 120 15.36 -20.52 -12.84
C ASN A 120 15.30 -20.90 -11.36
N ILE A 121 14.62 -20.09 -10.56
CA ILE A 121 14.38 -20.37 -9.13
C ILE A 121 13.23 -21.38 -8.91
N GLY A 122 12.65 -21.96 -9.96
CA GLY A 122 11.57 -22.94 -9.85
C GLY A 122 10.22 -22.36 -9.43
N ILE A 123 10.06 -21.02 -9.50
CA ILE A 123 8.87 -20.29 -9.08
C ILE A 123 8.31 -19.52 -10.29
N ASP A 124 6.99 -19.51 -10.44
CA ASP A 124 6.33 -18.75 -11.49
C ASP A 124 6.55 -17.24 -11.32
N MET A 125 7.25 -16.67 -12.29
CA MET A 125 7.66 -15.26 -12.29
C MET A 125 6.48 -14.31 -12.44
N LEU A 126 5.43 -14.72 -13.15
CA LEU A 126 4.22 -13.93 -13.27
C LEU A 126 3.52 -13.81 -11.92
N SER A 127 3.33 -14.94 -11.23
CA SER A 127 2.75 -14.98 -9.88
C SER A 127 3.57 -14.20 -8.86
N LEU A 128 4.91 -14.25 -8.95
CA LEU A 128 5.80 -13.44 -8.12
C LEU A 128 5.61 -11.95 -8.39
N GLN A 129 5.53 -11.54 -9.66
CA GLN A 129 5.33 -10.13 -10.00
C GLN A 129 3.96 -9.61 -9.57
N ILE A 130 2.91 -10.42 -9.73
CA ILE A 130 1.57 -10.11 -9.20
C ILE A 130 1.66 -9.91 -7.68
N SER A 131 2.42 -10.76 -6.99
CA SER A 131 2.63 -10.65 -5.55
C SER A 131 3.32 -9.33 -5.16
N VAL A 132 4.35 -8.91 -5.90
CA VAL A 132 5.02 -7.61 -5.70
C VAL A 132 4.01 -6.45 -5.86
N MET A 133 3.18 -6.48 -6.91
CA MET A 133 2.14 -5.46 -7.13
C MET A 133 1.11 -5.42 -5.99
N ILE A 134 0.72 -6.58 -5.45
CA ILE A 134 -0.23 -6.67 -4.33
C ILE A 134 0.37 -6.07 -3.04
N ILE A 135 1.66 -6.30 -2.78
CA ILE A 135 2.37 -5.73 -1.63
C ILE A 135 2.45 -4.20 -1.75
N ALA A 136 2.81 -3.68 -2.92
CA ALA A 136 2.84 -2.24 -3.16
C ALA A 136 1.46 -1.59 -2.98
N LEU A 137 0.43 -2.24 -3.55
CA LEU A 137 -0.96 -1.81 -3.44
C LEU A 137 -1.44 -1.73 -1.99
N ILE A 138 -1.19 -2.76 -1.16
CA ILE A 138 -1.75 -2.78 0.18
C ILE A 138 -1.17 -1.71 1.08
N GLY A 139 0.12 -1.39 0.94
CA GLY A 139 0.76 -0.30 1.69
C GLY A 139 0.05 1.02 1.42
N ALA A 140 -0.05 1.40 0.14
CA ALA A 140 -0.69 2.65 -0.27
C ALA A 140 -2.17 2.72 0.12
N VAL A 141 -2.93 1.63 -0.09
CA VAL A 141 -4.37 1.57 0.22
C VAL A 141 -4.62 1.66 1.73
N THR A 142 -3.78 1.02 2.55
CA THR A 142 -3.93 1.03 4.01
C THR A 142 -3.65 2.41 4.58
N ASP A 143 -2.57 3.08 4.14
CA ASP A 143 -2.21 4.42 4.61
C ASP A 143 -3.31 5.45 4.31
N ILE A 144 -3.90 5.39 3.10
CA ILE A 144 -5.00 6.27 2.71
C ILE A 144 -6.27 5.95 3.53
N ALA A 145 -6.59 4.67 3.74
CA ALA A 145 -7.74 4.28 4.54
C ALA A 145 -7.64 4.80 5.98
N VAL A 146 -6.46 4.72 6.60
CA VAL A 146 -6.21 5.27 7.95
C VAL A 146 -6.38 6.78 7.94
N ALA A 147 -5.71 7.49 7.03
CA ALA A 147 -5.78 8.95 6.95
C ALA A 147 -7.23 9.45 6.79
N ILE A 148 -8.01 8.81 5.92
CA ILE A 148 -9.41 9.18 5.67
C ILE A 148 -10.28 8.89 6.89
N THR A 149 -10.23 7.67 7.42
CA THR A 149 -11.10 7.27 8.53
C THR A 149 -10.79 8.07 9.80
N SER A 150 -9.52 8.32 10.10
CA SER A 150 -9.10 9.17 11.22
C SER A 150 -9.57 10.61 11.04
N SER A 151 -9.43 11.19 9.84
CA SER A 151 -9.88 12.57 9.57
C SER A 151 -11.40 12.73 9.73
N ILE A 152 -12.19 11.78 9.20
CA ILE A 152 -13.66 11.82 9.30
C ILE A 152 -14.10 11.65 10.76
N TYR A 153 -13.44 10.77 11.51
CA TYR A 153 -13.69 10.62 12.94
C TYR A 153 -13.49 11.93 13.70
N GLU A 154 -12.40 12.64 13.43
CA GLU A 154 -12.06 13.90 14.09
C GLU A 154 -13.06 15.02 13.73
N ILE A 155 -13.46 15.13 12.47
CA ILE A 155 -14.52 16.07 12.04
C ILE A 155 -15.81 15.81 12.83
N ARG A 156 -16.21 14.53 12.95
CA ARG A 156 -17.41 14.14 13.69
C ARG A 156 -17.28 14.40 15.19
N SER A 157 -16.13 14.08 15.77
CA SER A 157 -15.86 14.23 17.20
C SER A 157 -15.75 15.70 17.61
N SER A 158 -15.31 16.58 16.71
CA SER A 158 -15.24 18.02 16.95
C SER A 158 -16.58 18.73 16.81
N ASN A 159 -17.54 18.16 16.06
CA ASN A 159 -18.87 18.73 15.88
C ASN A 159 -19.93 17.61 15.86
N GLU A 160 -20.41 17.23 17.04
CA GLU A 160 -21.39 16.15 17.20
C GLU A 160 -22.74 16.44 16.53
N ASN A 161 -23.06 17.72 16.35
CA ASN A 161 -24.32 18.18 15.75
C ASN A 161 -24.27 18.30 14.23
N ILE A 162 -23.13 18.02 13.60
CA ILE A 162 -23.00 18.05 12.14
C ILE A 162 -24.06 17.15 11.49
N SER A 163 -24.73 17.68 10.46
CA SER A 163 -25.70 16.93 9.68
C SER A 163 -25.01 15.89 8.80
N LYS A 164 -25.74 14.84 8.42
CA LYS A 164 -25.24 13.75 7.57
C LYS A 164 -24.68 14.25 6.25
N ALA A 165 -25.41 15.14 5.57
CA ALA A 165 -25.01 15.71 4.29
C ALA A 165 -23.74 16.56 4.41
N GLN A 166 -23.62 17.36 5.48
CA GLN A 166 -22.42 18.15 5.74
C GLN A 166 -21.22 17.27 6.07
N LEU A 167 -21.40 16.24 6.90
CA LEU A 167 -20.34 15.28 7.23
C LEU A 167 -19.82 14.58 5.97
N LEU A 168 -20.72 14.13 5.10
CA LEU A 168 -20.34 13.46 3.85
C LEU A 168 -19.59 14.42 2.90
N THR A 169 -20.04 15.67 2.80
CA THR A 169 -19.37 16.70 1.99
C THR A 169 -17.94 16.97 2.51
N SER A 170 -17.80 17.16 3.82
CA SER A 170 -16.49 17.35 4.47
C SER A 170 -15.61 16.11 4.35
N ALA A 171 -16.18 14.91 4.50
CA ALA A 171 -15.49 13.64 4.33
C ALA A 171 -14.90 13.50 2.92
N PHE A 172 -15.67 13.78 1.88
CA PHE A 172 -15.15 13.76 0.51
C PHE A 172 -14.14 14.88 0.24
N SER A 173 -14.30 16.05 0.84
CA SER A 173 -13.33 17.15 0.71
C SER A 173 -11.95 16.75 1.26
N VAL A 174 -11.88 16.20 2.48
CA VAL A 174 -10.61 15.75 3.06
C VAL A 174 -10.05 14.53 2.33
N SER A 175 -10.90 13.59 1.92
CA SER A 175 -10.45 12.39 1.22
C SER A 175 -9.84 12.70 -0.15
N LYS A 176 -10.37 13.70 -0.87
CA LYS A 176 -9.77 14.18 -2.12
C LYS A 176 -8.40 14.82 -1.88
N ALA A 177 -8.24 15.56 -0.78
CA ALA A 177 -6.95 16.16 -0.42
C ALA A 177 -5.90 15.08 -0.14
N VAL A 178 -6.26 14.04 0.64
CA VAL A 178 -5.38 12.89 0.91
C VAL A 178 -5.02 12.13 -0.37
N LEU A 179 -5.98 11.91 -1.28
CA LEU A 179 -5.71 11.26 -2.55
C LEU A 179 -4.73 12.07 -3.40
N SER A 180 -4.94 13.40 -3.49
CA SER A 180 -4.10 14.28 -4.28
C SER A 180 -2.64 14.23 -3.83
N THR A 181 -2.37 14.30 -2.52
CA THR A 181 -1.01 14.23 -1.99
C THR A 181 -0.40 12.85 -2.19
N SER A 182 -1.19 11.78 -2.03
CA SER A 182 -0.72 10.40 -2.18
C SER A 182 -0.32 10.06 -3.62
N ILE A 183 -1.06 10.58 -4.62
CA ILE A 183 -0.71 10.39 -6.04
C ILE A 183 0.67 11.00 -6.35
N HIS A 184 0.96 12.19 -5.82
CA HIS A 184 2.28 12.81 -5.99
C HIS A 184 3.38 11.97 -5.32
N THR A 185 3.15 11.46 -4.11
CA THR A 185 4.12 10.61 -3.41
C THR A 185 4.43 9.34 -4.20
N ILE A 186 3.40 8.64 -4.69
CA ILE A 186 3.56 7.48 -5.56
C ILE A 186 4.42 7.90 -6.76
N PHE A 187 4.01 8.91 -7.53
CA PHE A 187 4.75 9.37 -8.70
C PHE A 187 6.23 9.65 -8.41
N TYR A 188 6.56 10.30 -7.29
CA TYR A 188 7.94 10.62 -6.95
C TYR A 188 8.79 9.39 -6.61
N ILE A 189 8.24 8.43 -5.85
CA ILE A 189 8.95 7.19 -5.52
C ILE A 189 9.39 6.48 -6.81
N TYR A 190 8.48 6.37 -7.78
CA TYR A 190 8.77 5.68 -9.02
C TYR A 190 9.70 6.45 -9.96
N ILE A 191 9.51 7.77 -10.13
CA ILE A 191 10.47 8.55 -10.93
C ILE A 191 11.87 8.49 -10.31
N ALA A 192 11.98 8.52 -8.99
CA ALA A 192 13.26 8.39 -8.30
C ALA A 192 13.89 6.99 -8.51
N GLU A 193 13.10 5.92 -8.42
CA GLU A 193 13.56 4.55 -8.63
C GLU A 193 14.13 4.33 -10.05
N TYR A 194 13.52 4.93 -11.06
CA TYR A 194 13.94 4.77 -12.46
C TYR A 194 14.90 5.86 -12.94
N MET A 195 15.19 6.88 -12.13
CA MET A 195 15.98 8.04 -12.56
C MET A 195 17.32 7.63 -13.20
N THR A 196 18.03 6.67 -12.61
CA THR A 196 19.31 6.17 -13.12
C THR A 196 19.15 5.48 -14.48
N LEU A 197 18.15 4.60 -14.61
CA LEU A 197 17.82 3.94 -15.88
C LEU A 197 17.45 4.97 -16.96
N MET A 198 16.68 6.00 -16.59
CA MET A 198 16.26 7.05 -17.50
C MET A 198 17.46 7.85 -18.05
N ILE A 199 18.42 8.19 -17.18
CA ILE A 199 19.65 8.90 -17.57
C ILE A 199 20.54 8.02 -18.44
N GLN A 200 20.73 6.75 -18.09
CA GLN A 200 21.54 5.82 -18.88
C GLN A 200 20.96 5.63 -20.29
N TYR A 201 19.65 5.46 -20.40
CA TYR A 201 18.99 5.36 -21.71
C TYR A 201 19.02 6.66 -22.49
N ALA A 202 18.96 7.83 -21.85
CA ALA A 202 19.07 9.10 -22.54
C ALA A 202 20.42 9.28 -23.26
N GLY A 203 21.48 8.60 -22.80
CA GLY A 203 22.79 8.60 -23.43
C GLY A 203 22.93 7.69 -24.66
N GLU A 204 22.18 6.57 -24.71
CA GLU A 204 22.38 5.52 -25.74
C GLU A 204 21.14 5.23 -26.60
N TYR A 205 19.95 5.61 -26.16
CA TYR A 205 18.67 5.23 -26.77
C TYR A 205 17.69 6.40 -26.89
N SER A 206 16.73 6.29 -27.81
CA SER A 206 15.67 7.29 -27.92
C SER A 206 14.69 7.21 -26.74
N PHE A 207 14.13 8.35 -26.35
CA PHE A 207 13.09 8.43 -25.31
C PHE A 207 11.90 7.51 -25.59
N VAL A 208 11.53 7.34 -26.87
CA VAL A 208 10.47 6.43 -27.30
C VAL A 208 10.81 4.98 -26.95
N LYS A 209 12.06 4.55 -27.15
CA LYS A 209 12.50 3.19 -26.81
C LYS A 209 12.50 2.95 -25.31
N LEU A 210 12.77 3.97 -24.51
CA LEU A 210 12.71 3.91 -23.06
C LEU A 210 11.28 3.78 -22.53
N ILE A 211 10.32 4.57 -23.02
CA ILE A 211 8.92 4.46 -22.58
C ILE A 211 8.34 3.09 -22.96
N ASN A 212 8.75 2.56 -24.11
CA ASN A 212 8.34 1.24 -24.58
C ASN A 212 9.25 0.11 -24.05
N SER A 213 10.16 0.39 -23.11
CA SER A 213 10.97 -0.65 -22.49
C SER A 213 10.07 -1.51 -21.59
N LYS A 214 10.40 -2.81 -21.51
CA LYS A 214 9.62 -3.75 -20.69
C LYS A 214 9.64 -3.35 -19.22
N SER A 215 10.79 -2.93 -18.69
CA SER A 215 10.91 -2.52 -17.29
C SER A 215 10.07 -1.30 -16.98
N PHE A 216 10.09 -0.29 -17.86
CA PHE A 216 9.30 0.91 -17.66
C PHE A 216 7.80 0.60 -17.72
N CYS A 217 7.36 -0.18 -18.72
CA CYS A 217 5.96 -0.57 -18.85
C CYS A 217 5.45 -1.42 -17.67
N GLN A 218 6.25 -2.40 -17.21
CA GLN A 218 5.91 -3.25 -16.08
C GLN A 218 5.69 -2.44 -14.80
N GLU A 219 6.58 -1.48 -14.53
CA GLU A 219 6.41 -0.65 -13.35
C GLU A 219 5.30 0.36 -13.52
N PHE A 220 5.16 0.96 -14.71
CA PHE A 220 4.06 1.86 -14.99
C PHE A 220 2.68 1.19 -14.78
N ILE A 221 2.57 -0.10 -15.09
CA ILE A 221 1.38 -0.92 -14.77
C ILE A 221 1.22 -1.07 -13.25
N SER A 222 2.29 -1.40 -12.51
CA SER A 222 2.30 -1.51 -11.04
C SER A 222 1.84 -0.20 -10.36
N ILE A 223 2.35 0.93 -10.83
CA ILE A 223 1.97 2.29 -10.41
C ILE A 223 0.49 2.54 -10.66
N SER A 224 0.04 2.26 -11.88
CA SER A 224 -1.34 2.50 -12.31
C SER A 224 -2.31 1.68 -11.47
N ILE A 225 -1.99 0.42 -11.19
CA ILE A 225 -2.76 -0.45 -10.30
C ILE A 225 -2.83 0.13 -8.89
N SER A 226 -1.70 0.55 -8.33
CA SER A 226 -1.64 1.16 -7.01
C SER A 226 -2.49 2.43 -6.95
N GLY A 227 -2.38 3.30 -7.96
CA GLY A 227 -3.19 4.51 -8.11
C GLY A 227 -4.69 4.22 -8.25
N ILE A 228 -5.09 3.20 -9.00
CA ILE A 228 -6.49 2.75 -9.10
C ILE A 228 -6.99 2.31 -7.72
N GLY A 229 -6.21 1.52 -6.98
CA GLY A 229 -6.53 1.14 -5.61
C GLY A 229 -6.74 2.34 -4.68
N CYS A 230 -5.84 3.32 -4.75
CA CYS A 230 -5.94 4.58 -4.01
C CYS A 230 -7.22 5.37 -4.36
N CYS A 231 -7.57 5.44 -5.65
CA CYS A 231 -8.80 6.08 -6.10
C CYS A 231 -10.07 5.35 -5.61
N LEU A 232 -10.04 4.02 -5.50
CA LEU A 232 -11.17 3.21 -5.04
C LEU A 232 -11.34 3.25 -3.51
N VAL A 233 -10.25 3.28 -2.74
CA VAL A 233 -10.33 3.29 -1.27
C VAL A 233 -10.89 4.60 -0.72
N VAL A 234 -10.76 5.69 -1.47
CA VAL A 234 -11.29 7.02 -1.11
C VAL A 234 -12.81 7.03 -0.91
N PRO A 235 -13.64 6.74 -1.92
CA PRO A 235 -15.09 6.71 -1.76
C PRO A 235 -15.53 5.61 -0.78
N VAL A 236 -14.87 4.45 -0.80
CA VAL A 236 -15.19 3.32 0.08
C VAL A 236 -15.00 3.71 1.55
N SER A 237 -13.85 4.28 1.90
CA SER A 237 -13.55 4.69 3.28
C SER A 237 -14.42 5.85 3.74
N ALA A 238 -14.66 6.83 2.87
CA ALA A 238 -15.49 7.99 3.20
C ALA A 238 -16.94 7.59 3.51
N LEU A 239 -17.53 6.73 2.66
CA LEU A 239 -18.90 6.25 2.83
C LEU A 239 -19.03 5.33 4.03
N LEU A 240 -18.12 4.35 4.18
CA LEU A 240 -18.16 3.42 5.30
C LEU A 240 -18.01 4.13 6.64
N MET A 241 -17.06 5.05 6.76
CA MET A 241 -16.83 5.76 8.03
C MET A 241 -18.01 6.65 8.40
N THR A 242 -18.57 7.38 7.43
CA THR A 242 -19.77 8.19 7.64
C THR A 242 -20.94 7.31 8.10
N TRP A 243 -21.16 6.18 7.44
CA TRP A 243 -22.24 5.24 7.78
C TRP A 243 -22.07 4.62 9.18
N VAL A 244 -20.86 4.16 9.52
CA VAL A 244 -20.55 3.57 10.83
C VAL A 244 -20.78 4.59 11.96
N LEU A 245 -20.33 5.83 11.78
CA LEU A 245 -20.51 6.89 12.77
C LEU A 245 -21.98 7.28 12.96
N GLU A 246 -22.76 7.34 11.87
CA GLU A 246 -24.20 7.61 11.94
C GLU A 246 -24.97 6.51 12.68
N ARG A 247 -24.64 5.24 12.40
CA ARG A 247 -25.29 4.11 13.06
C ARG A 247 -24.99 4.11 14.57
N LYS A 248 -23.76 4.42 14.96
CA LYS A 248 -23.38 4.53 16.37
C LYS A 248 -24.17 5.64 17.08
N ARG A 249 -24.32 6.81 16.44
CA ARG A 249 -25.17 7.91 16.98
C ARG A 249 -26.62 7.46 17.19
N ALA A 250 -27.20 6.76 16.21
CA ALA A 250 -28.57 6.30 16.30
C ALA A 250 -28.80 5.27 17.42
N GLN A 251 -27.78 4.47 17.76
CA GLN A 251 -27.80 3.55 18.90
C GLN A 251 -27.73 4.32 20.23
N THR A 252 -26.77 5.25 20.37
CA THR A 252 -26.65 6.07 21.58
C THR A 252 -27.92 6.88 21.87
N VAL A 253 -28.62 7.38 20.86
CA VAL A 253 -29.91 8.10 21.05
C VAL A 253 -31.07 7.18 21.42
N ARG A 254 -31.00 5.87 21.11
CA ARG A 254 -32.03 4.88 21.50
C ARG A 254 -31.84 4.33 22.90
N ASP A 255 -30.62 4.37 23.42
CA ASP A 255 -30.26 3.86 24.75
C ASP A 255 -30.43 4.92 25.87
N ILE A 256 -30.82 6.16 25.51
CA ILE A 256 -31.15 7.28 26.41
C ILE A 256 -32.67 7.46 26.45
#